data_AF-U9T7N3-F1
#
_entry.id   AF-U9T7N3-F1
#
_cell.length_a   1.000
_cell.length_b   1.000
_cell.length_c   1.000
_cell.angle_alpha   90.00
_cell.angle_beta   90.00
_cell.angle_gamma   90.00
#
_symmetry.space_group_name_H-M   'P 1'
#
loop_
_entity.id
_entity.type
_entity.pdbx_description
1 polymer ?
#
loop_
_entity_poly.entity_id
_entity_poly.type
_entity_poly.pdbx_seq_one_letter_code
_entity_poly.pdbx_strand_id
1 'polypeptide(L)'
;MGSGKSTQTPQFLVEFGLISSKKGVIAITQPRRVAAISLASRVSQEFGTQLGQKVGYSVRFDDKSSHSTIIKYLTDGMLLRELLSDPLLLKYSIVILDEAHERTMRTDILFGMVKRAQEIRKNKSNQEDKNYEPLKIIIMSATLDAEKFARYFNTSTILKIPGRQFPVTINYASEPQSDYLDAALTTTMQIHMDQPKGDILVFLPGQEDIEILEKLINDYGTSLPPDKLKVAN
;
A
#
# COMPACT_ATOMS: atom_id res chain seq x y z
N MET A 1 -0.28 9.43 -4.82
CA MET A 1 -0.82 8.69 -3.66
C MET A 1 -2.10 9.40 -3.18
N GLY A 2 -2.94 8.77 -2.37
CA GLY A 2 -4.16 9.41 -1.82
C GLY A 2 -5.43 9.36 -2.67
N SER A 3 -5.43 8.65 -3.81
CA SER A 3 -6.61 8.49 -4.67
C SER A 3 -7.55 7.35 -4.25
N GLY A 4 -7.32 6.74 -3.09
CA GLY A 4 -8.16 5.64 -2.57
C GLY A 4 -8.03 4.28 -3.29
N LYS A 5 -7.07 4.08 -4.21
CA LYS A 5 -6.92 2.81 -4.98
C LYS A 5 -6.84 1.58 -4.06
N SER A 6 -5.92 1.62 -3.11
CA SER A 6 -5.59 0.50 -2.22
C SER A 6 -6.66 0.24 -1.16
N THR A 7 -7.52 1.21 -0.87
CA THR A 7 -8.63 1.06 0.11
C THR A 7 -9.95 0.72 -0.56
N GLN A 8 -10.32 1.42 -1.63
CA GLN A 8 -11.66 1.34 -2.23
C GLN A 8 -11.80 0.23 -3.27
N THR A 9 -10.79 0.00 -4.11
CA THR A 9 -10.88 -1.01 -5.17
C THR A 9 -11.25 -2.41 -4.65
N PRO A 10 -10.59 -2.97 -3.62
CA PRO A 10 -10.98 -4.30 -3.12
C PRO A 10 -12.41 -4.32 -2.57
N GLN A 11 -12.89 -3.23 -1.98
CA GLN A 11 -14.27 -3.13 -1.47
C GLN A 11 -15.27 -3.14 -2.63
N PHE A 12 -15.04 -2.37 -3.70
CA PHE A 12 -15.88 -2.40 -4.90
C PHE A 12 -15.92 -3.78 -5.55
N LEU A 13 -14.78 -4.47 -5.65
CA LEU A 13 -14.75 -5.83 -6.21
C LEU A 13 -15.61 -6.82 -5.42
N VAL A 14 -15.67 -6.67 -4.10
CA VAL A 14 -16.57 -7.44 -3.24
C VAL A 14 -18.03 -7.05 -3.46
N GLU A 15 -18.33 -5.76 -3.47
CA GLU A 15 -19.68 -5.21 -3.63
C GLU A 15 -20.32 -5.63 -4.97
N PHE A 16 -19.56 -5.60 -6.06
CA PHE A 16 -20.01 -6.04 -7.39
C PHE A 16 -20.02 -7.56 -7.57
N GLY A 17 -19.75 -8.35 -6.52
CA GLY A 17 -19.81 -9.81 -6.58
C GLY A 17 -18.77 -10.44 -7.52
N LEU A 18 -17.61 -9.79 -7.70
CA LEU A 18 -16.58 -10.27 -8.64
C LEU A 18 -15.67 -11.35 -8.05
N ILE A 19 -15.78 -11.60 -6.74
CA ILE A 19 -15.23 -12.76 -6.05
C ILE A 19 -16.12 -13.98 -6.25
N SER A 20 -15.49 -15.15 -6.45
CA SER A 20 -16.21 -16.41 -6.64
C SER A 20 -17.17 -16.69 -5.48
N SER A 21 -18.43 -17.00 -5.81
CA SER A 21 -19.49 -17.31 -4.85
C SER A 21 -19.20 -18.54 -3.99
N LYS A 22 -18.20 -19.36 -4.36
CA LYS A 22 -17.89 -20.61 -3.66
C LYS A 22 -16.75 -20.53 -2.66
N LYS A 23 -15.79 -19.57 -2.78
CA LYS A 23 -14.60 -19.44 -1.88
C LYS A 23 -13.58 -18.33 -2.27
N GLY A 24 -13.93 -17.37 -3.11
CA GLY A 24 -12.95 -16.44 -3.67
C GLY A 24 -12.40 -15.39 -2.69
N VAL A 25 -11.09 -15.38 -2.44
CA VAL A 25 -10.40 -14.30 -1.70
C VAL A 25 -9.77 -13.32 -2.69
N ILE A 26 -9.74 -12.04 -2.32
CA ILE A 26 -8.92 -11.00 -2.97
C ILE A 26 -7.61 -10.89 -2.20
N ALA A 27 -6.49 -11.20 -2.87
CA ALA A 27 -5.15 -10.92 -2.37
C ALA A 27 -4.71 -9.53 -2.83
N ILE A 28 -4.20 -8.69 -1.92
CA ILE A 28 -3.63 -7.38 -2.25
C ILE A 28 -2.20 -7.33 -1.72
N THR A 29 -1.21 -7.28 -2.62
CA THR A 29 0.19 -7.22 -2.19
C THR A 29 0.63 -5.81 -1.86
N GLN A 30 1.50 -5.69 -0.86
CA GLN A 30 2.17 -4.44 -0.49
C GLN A 30 3.66 -4.70 -0.28
N PRO A 31 4.55 -3.85 -0.79
CA PRO A 31 6.00 -4.03 -0.62
C PRO A 31 6.43 -3.90 0.85
N ARG A 32 5.67 -3.13 1.65
CA ARG A 32 5.99 -2.78 3.05
C ARG A 32 5.01 -3.40 4.04
N ARG A 33 5.54 -3.91 5.16
CA ARG A 33 4.72 -4.50 6.25
C ARG A 33 3.74 -3.48 6.83
N VAL A 34 4.22 -2.27 7.12
CA VAL A 34 3.41 -1.20 7.71
C VAL A 34 2.24 -0.82 6.80
N ALA A 35 2.45 -0.79 5.48
CA ALA A 35 1.38 -0.53 4.51
C ALA A 35 0.32 -1.65 4.53
N ALA A 36 0.71 -2.93 4.49
CA ALA A 36 -0.24 -4.04 4.58
C ALA A 36 -1.10 -4.01 5.86
N ILE A 37 -0.48 -3.78 7.02
CA ILE A 37 -1.18 -3.75 8.31
C ILE A 37 -2.12 -2.55 8.39
N SER A 38 -1.63 -1.35 8.06
CA SER A 38 -2.42 -0.11 8.14
C SER A 38 -3.59 -0.11 7.17
N LEU A 39 -3.40 -0.58 5.93
CA LEU A 39 -4.47 -0.70 4.94
C LEU A 39 -5.52 -1.72 5.37
N ALA A 40 -5.11 -2.89 5.86
CA ALA A 40 -6.07 -3.89 6.37
C ALA A 40 -6.86 -3.35 7.56
N SER A 41 -6.20 -2.65 8.50
CA SER A 41 -6.87 -2.01 9.64
C SER A 41 -7.89 -0.97 9.16
N ARG A 42 -7.47 -0.05 8.28
CA ARG A 42 -8.33 1.00 7.73
C ARG A 42 -9.53 0.42 6.98
N VAL A 43 -9.30 -0.55 6.09
CA VAL A 43 -10.36 -1.18 5.32
C VAL A 43 -11.28 -2.03 6.19
N SER A 44 -10.78 -2.65 7.26
CA SER A 44 -11.65 -3.36 8.21
C SER A 44 -12.65 -2.41 8.89
N GLN A 45 -12.22 -1.19 9.24
CA GLN A 45 -13.09 -0.16 9.80
C GLN A 45 -14.12 0.33 8.79
N GLU A 46 -13.69 0.66 7.55
CA GLU A 46 -14.59 1.11 6.48
C GLU A 46 -15.61 0.02 6.09
N PHE A 47 -15.18 -1.24 6.07
CA PHE A 47 -16.02 -2.39 5.74
C PHE A 47 -16.93 -2.82 6.91
N GLY A 48 -16.80 -2.21 8.09
CA GLY A 48 -17.61 -2.54 9.28
C GLY A 48 -17.35 -3.93 9.84
N THR A 49 -16.11 -4.42 9.78
CA THR A 49 -15.72 -5.76 10.28
C THR A 49 -14.55 -5.67 11.25
N GLN A 50 -14.48 -6.60 12.20
CA GLN A 50 -13.27 -6.75 13.01
C GLN A 50 -12.10 -7.23 12.12
N LEU A 51 -10.93 -6.62 12.31
CA LEU A 51 -9.68 -7.02 11.65
C LEU A 51 -9.35 -8.49 11.98
N GLY A 52 -9.13 -9.30 10.94
CA GLY A 52 -8.93 -10.75 11.02
C GLY A 52 -10.17 -11.58 10.65
N GLN A 53 -11.34 -10.95 10.57
CA GLN A 53 -12.58 -11.57 10.07
C GLN A 53 -12.64 -11.43 8.54
N LYS A 54 -13.58 -10.65 7.99
CA LYS A 54 -13.73 -10.47 6.53
C LYS A 54 -12.55 -9.74 5.87
N VAL A 55 -11.89 -8.85 6.60
CA VAL A 55 -10.68 -8.14 6.17
C VAL A 55 -9.53 -8.54 7.09
N GLY A 56 -8.39 -8.90 6.53
CA GLY A 56 -7.22 -9.34 7.30
C GLY A 56 -5.90 -9.02 6.60
N TYR A 57 -4.80 -9.31 7.28
CA TYR A 57 -3.47 -9.22 6.68
C TYR A 57 -2.59 -10.43 6.97
N SER A 58 -1.53 -10.60 6.19
CA SER A 58 -0.45 -11.56 6.47
C SER A 58 0.90 -10.97 6.11
N VAL A 59 1.75 -10.81 7.11
CA VAL A 59 3.13 -10.36 6.97
C VAL A 59 4.08 -11.36 7.64
N ARG A 60 5.38 -11.21 7.45
CA ARG A 60 6.35 -12.10 8.09
C ARG A 60 6.19 -12.03 9.61
N PHE A 61 6.03 -13.20 10.24
CA PHE A 61 5.86 -13.40 11.68
C PHE A 61 4.55 -12.86 12.29
N ASP A 62 3.61 -12.38 11.48
CA ASP A 62 2.33 -11.89 11.97
C ASP A 62 1.24 -12.08 10.90
N ASP A 63 0.28 -12.95 11.19
CA ASP A 63 -0.87 -13.24 10.32
C ASP A 63 -2.16 -13.01 11.10
N LYS A 64 -2.95 -12.04 10.64
CA LYS A 64 -4.25 -11.69 11.19
C LYS A 64 -5.30 -11.86 10.11
N SER A 65 -5.52 -13.11 9.71
CA SER A 65 -6.56 -13.54 8.79
C SER A 65 -7.23 -14.83 9.28
N SER A 66 -8.39 -15.16 8.75
CA SER A 66 -9.17 -16.35 9.10
C SER A 66 -9.81 -16.98 7.87
N HIS A 67 -10.52 -18.09 8.07
CA HIS A 67 -11.31 -18.73 7.02
C HIS A 67 -12.45 -17.85 6.48
N SER A 68 -12.84 -16.80 7.22
CA SER A 68 -13.86 -15.83 6.80
C SER A 68 -13.28 -14.65 6.01
N THR A 69 -11.95 -14.54 5.90
CA THR A 69 -11.29 -13.42 5.22
C THR A 69 -11.50 -13.49 3.71
N ILE A 70 -12.09 -12.43 3.17
CA ILE A 70 -12.36 -12.25 1.74
C ILE A 70 -11.50 -11.15 1.12
N ILE A 71 -10.98 -10.22 1.92
CA ILE A 71 -9.98 -9.21 1.53
C ILE A 71 -8.73 -9.44 2.38
N LYS A 72 -7.64 -9.89 1.76
CA LYS A 72 -6.37 -10.18 2.44
C LYS A 72 -5.27 -9.27 1.90
N TYR A 73 -4.76 -8.38 2.74
CA TYR A 73 -3.53 -7.64 2.46
C TYR A 73 -2.32 -8.49 2.86
N LEU A 74 -1.27 -8.53 2.05
CA LEU A 74 -0.10 -9.31 2.40
C LEU A 74 1.17 -8.72 1.80
N THR A 75 2.33 -9.01 2.38
CA THR A 75 3.56 -8.60 1.71
C THR A 75 3.86 -9.49 0.51
N ASP A 76 4.60 -8.96 -0.47
CA ASP A 76 5.06 -9.70 -1.65
C ASP A 76 5.71 -11.03 -1.27
N GLY A 77 6.54 -11.01 -0.21
CA GLY A 77 7.21 -12.21 0.30
C GLY A 77 6.25 -13.25 0.86
N MET A 78 5.12 -12.85 1.45
CA MET A 78 4.11 -13.79 1.93
C MET A 78 3.33 -14.43 0.78
N LEU A 79 2.98 -13.67 -0.28
CA LEU A 79 2.33 -14.26 -1.45
C LEU A 79 3.27 -15.19 -2.23
N LEU A 80 4.55 -14.81 -2.38
CA LEU A 80 5.58 -15.68 -2.95
C LEU A 80 5.72 -16.99 -2.17
N ARG A 81 5.63 -16.93 -0.82
CA ARG A 81 5.66 -18.14 0.01
C ARG A 81 4.42 -19.02 -0.22
N GLU A 82 3.23 -18.42 -0.31
CA GLU A 82 2.00 -19.17 -0.60
C GLU A 82 2.07 -19.86 -1.97
N LEU A 83 2.65 -19.20 -2.99
CA LEU A 83 2.89 -19.77 -4.33
C LEU A 83 3.76 -21.04 -4.33
N LEU A 84 4.61 -21.24 -3.32
CA LEU A 84 5.40 -22.48 -3.21
C LEU A 84 4.51 -23.68 -2.87
N SER A 85 3.44 -23.47 -2.11
CA SER A 85 2.48 -24.51 -1.71
C SER A 85 1.24 -24.59 -2.60
N ASP A 86 0.80 -23.46 -3.15
CA ASP A 86 -0.34 -23.35 -4.06
C ASP A 86 0.11 -22.58 -5.32
N PRO A 87 0.80 -23.24 -6.28
CA PRO A 87 1.34 -22.58 -7.46
C PRO A 87 0.28 -22.00 -8.41
N LEU A 88 -1.00 -22.37 -8.23
CA LEU A 88 -2.11 -21.87 -9.03
C LEU A 88 -2.93 -20.82 -8.29
N LEU A 89 -2.60 -20.52 -7.03
CA LEU A 89 -3.33 -19.56 -6.21
C LEU A 89 -4.84 -19.86 -6.17
N LEU A 90 -5.22 -21.14 -6.06
CA LEU A 90 -6.61 -21.59 -6.12
C LEU A 90 -7.48 -20.98 -5.02
N LYS A 91 -6.86 -20.56 -3.91
CA LYS A 91 -7.53 -19.78 -2.85
C LYS A 91 -8.04 -18.42 -3.34
N TYR A 92 -7.39 -17.81 -4.33
CA TYR A 92 -7.67 -16.45 -4.76
C TYR A 92 -8.44 -16.42 -6.08
N SER A 93 -9.48 -15.58 -6.14
CA SER A 93 -10.17 -15.23 -7.38
C SER A 93 -9.55 -14.02 -8.06
N ILE A 94 -8.99 -13.11 -7.25
CA ILE A 94 -8.39 -11.87 -7.71
C ILE A 94 -7.07 -11.65 -6.96
N VAL A 95 -6.02 -11.30 -7.69
CA VAL A 95 -4.76 -10.80 -7.14
C VAL A 95 -4.58 -9.34 -7.58
N ILE A 96 -4.42 -8.45 -6.61
CA ILE A 96 -4.09 -7.06 -6.81
C ILE A 96 -2.61 -6.89 -6.47
N LEU A 97 -1.85 -6.49 -7.48
CA LEU A 97 -0.43 -6.16 -7.38
C LEU A 97 -0.32 -4.65 -7.21
N ASP A 98 -0.30 -4.19 -5.96
CA ASP A 98 -0.26 -2.78 -5.62
C ASP A 98 1.17 -2.25 -5.48
N GLU A 99 1.33 -0.94 -5.61
CA GLU A 99 2.60 -0.25 -5.63
C GLU A 99 3.63 -0.86 -6.59
N ALA A 100 3.16 -1.31 -7.76
CA ALA A 100 3.98 -1.88 -8.83
C ALA A 100 5.10 -0.95 -9.33
N HIS A 101 5.06 0.33 -8.91
CA HIS A 101 6.07 1.32 -9.20
C HIS A 101 7.32 1.23 -8.32
N GLU A 102 7.28 0.58 -7.14
CA GLU A 102 8.45 0.42 -6.26
C GLU A 102 9.52 -0.53 -6.84
N ARG A 103 9.21 -1.25 -7.94
CA ARG A 103 10.12 -2.10 -8.75
C ARG A 103 11.14 -2.89 -7.92
N THR A 104 10.66 -3.61 -6.91
CA THR A 104 11.52 -4.51 -6.16
C THR A 104 11.70 -5.83 -6.90
N MET A 105 12.86 -6.49 -6.70
CA MET A 105 13.11 -7.83 -7.24
C MET A 105 12.01 -8.85 -6.89
N ARG A 106 11.43 -8.75 -5.69
CA ARG A 106 10.35 -9.65 -5.25
C ARG A 106 9.07 -9.42 -6.04
N THR A 107 8.73 -8.16 -6.28
CA THR A 107 7.56 -7.75 -7.06
C THR A 107 7.66 -8.27 -8.50
N ASP A 108 8.85 -8.18 -9.12
CA ASP A 108 9.06 -8.68 -10.48
C ASP A 108 8.94 -10.21 -10.60
N ILE A 109 9.52 -10.96 -9.64
CA ILE A 109 9.34 -12.42 -9.57
C ILE A 109 7.86 -12.77 -9.40
N LEU A 110 7.17 -12.02 -8.53
CA LEU A 110 5.75 -12.22 -8.28
C LEU A 110 4.91 -11.99 -9.54
N PHE A 111 5.23 -10.99 -10.36
CA PHE A 111 4.53 -10.75 -11.63
C PHE A 111 4.63 -11.95 -12.57
N GLY A 112 5.82 -12.53 -12.71
CA GLY A 112 6.02 -13.73 -13.52
C GLY A 112 5.24 -14.94 -13.01
N MET A 113 5.26 -15.18 -11.70
CA MET A 113 4.57 -16.31 -11.09
C MET A 113 3.05 -16.17 -11.16
N VAL A 114 2.50 -14.99 -10.85
CA VAL A 114 1.06 -14.73 -10.89
C VAL A 114 0.55 -14.76 -12.33
N LYS A 115 1.30 -14.21 -13.30
CA LYS A 115 0.97 -14.32 -14.73
C LYS A 115 0.91 -15.77 -15.18
N ARG A 116 1.92 -16.58 -14.82
CA ARG A 116 1.95 -18.02 -15.12
C ARG A 116 0.75 -18.76 -14.51
N ALA A 117 0.41 -18.49 -13.25
CA ALA A 117 -0.76 -19.08 -12.59
C ALA A 117 -2.07 -18.72 -13.33
N GLN A 118 -2.21 -17.47 -13.76
CA GLN A 118 -3.35 -17.02 -14.56
C GLN A 118 -3.45 -17.75 -15.90
N GLU A 119 -2.36 -17.86 -16.65
CA GLU A 119 -2.35 -18.55 -17.96
C GLU A 119 -2.76 -20.03 -17.81
N ILE A 120 -2.20 -20.73 -16.82
CA ILE A 120 -2.54 -22.14 -16.56
C ILE A 120 -4.02 -22.26 -16.18
N ARG A 121 -4.54 -21.42 -15.28
CA ARG A 121 -5.95 -21.44 -14.86
C ARG A 121 -6.90 -21.11 -16.00
N LYS A 122 -6.56 -20.14 -16.85
CA LYS A 122 -7.33 -19.81 -18.05
C LYS A 122 -7.42 -21.00 -19.01
N ASN A 123 -6.29 -21.66 -19.28
CA ASN A 123 -6.26 -22.82 -20.18
C ASN A 123 -7.08 -24.00 -19.62
N LYS A 124 -6.98 -24.30 -18.32
CA LYS A 124 -7.78 -25.36 -17.68
C LYS A 124 -9.27 -25.04 -17.65
N SER A 125 -9.65 -23.79 -17.38
CA SER A 125 -11.04 -23.36 -17.36
C SER A 125 -11.71 -23.48 -18.74
N ASN A 126 -10.96 -23.19 -19.82
CA ASN A 126 -11.44 -23.34 -21.20
C ASN A 126 -11.67 -24.80 -21.62
N GLN A 127 -11.11 -25.78 -20.91
CA GLN A 127 -11.31 -27.21 -21.16
C GLN A 127 -12.55 -27.77 -20.44
N GLU A 128 -13.47 -26.90 -20.00
CA GLU A 128 -14.69 -27.22 -19.23
C GLU A 128 -14.46 -27.96 -17.90
N ASP A 129 -13.23 -27.96 -17.38
CA ASP A 129 -12.97 -28.43 -16.01
C ASP A 129 -13.55 -27.42 -15.01
N LYS A 130 -14.77 -27.70 -14.55
CA LYS A 130 -15.54 -26.87 -13.60
C LYS A 130 -14.83 -26.64 -12.25
N ASN A 131 -13.69 -27.29 -12.00
CA ASN A 131 -12.89 -27.08 -10.81
C ASN A 131 -11.98 -25.84 -10.90
N TYR A 132 -11.77 -25.27 -12.09
CA TYR A 132 -10.88 -24.13 -12.30
C TYR A 132 -11.63 -22.89 -12.81
N GLU A 133 -11.54 -21.82 -12.02
CA GLU A 133 -11.98 -20.49 -12.44
C GLU A 133 -10.76 -19.65 -12.86
N PRO A 134 -10.88 -18.80 -13.90
CA PRO A 134 -9.79 -17.93 -14.32
C PRO A 134 -9.36 -16.96 -13.21
N LEU A 135 -8.05 -16.82 -12.98
CA LEU A 135 -7.51 -15.84 -12.04
C LEU A 135 -7.57 -14.43 -12.66
N LYS A 136 -8.20 -13.48 -11.98
CA LYS A 136 -8.16 -12.06 -12.37
C LYS A 136 -6.95 -11.39 -11.73
N ILE A 137 -6.26 -10.54 -12.48
CA ILE A 137 -5.11 -9.77 -12.00
C ILE A 137 -5.42 -8.29 -12.18
N ILE A 138 -5.19 -7.48 -11.16
CA ILE A 138 -5.24 -6.02 -11.22
C ILE A 138 -3.88 -5.48 -10.81
N ILE A 139 -3.36 -4.52 -11.57
CA ILE A 139 -2.08 -3.89 -11.27
C ILE A 139 -2.34 -2.44 -10.96
N MET A 140 -1.91 -2.01 -9.78
CA MET A 140 -2.03 -0.64 -9.32
C MET A 140 -0.65 -0.01 -9.27
N SER A 141 -0.53 1.15 -9.90
CA SER A 141 0.69 1.95 -9.95
C SER A 141 0.35 3.42 -9.72
N ALA A 142 1.28 4.14 -9.08
CA ALA A 142 1.21 5.59 -8.95
C ALA A 142 1.87 6.33 -10.15
N THR A 143 2.63 5.63 -10.99
CA THR A 143 3.40 6.22 -12.10
C THR A 143 2.75 5.98 -13.46
N LEU A 144 3.14 6.78 -14.45
CA LEU A 144 2.59 6.77 -15.81
C LEU A 144 2.98 5.53 -16.65
N ASP A 145 3.83 4.64 -16.15
CA ASP A 145 4.36 3.49 -16.92
C ASP A 145 3.38 2.29 -16.99
N ALA A 146 2.08 2.57 -17.01
CA ALA A 146 1.02 1.57 -17.10
C ALA A 146 1.10 0.75 -18.40
N GLU A 147 1.63 1.35 -19.49
CA GLU A 147 1.76 0.70 -20.79
C GLU A 147 2.76 -0.47 -20.79
N LYS A 148 3.82 -0.41 -19.97
CA LYS A 148 4.74 -1.55 -19.82
C LYS A 148 4.05 -2.72 -19.13
N PHE A 149 3.25 -2.47 -18.09
CA PHE A 149 2.47 -3.51 -17.44
C PHE A 149 1.40 -4.09 -18.36
N ALA A 150 0.70 -3.23 -19.11
CA ALA A 150 -0.30 -3.65 -20.08
C ALA A 150 0.29 -4.59 -21.14
N ARG A 151 1.46 -4.23 -21.71
CA ARG A 151 2.22 -5.08 -22.64
C ARG A 151 2.67 -6.38 -21.98
N TYR A 152 3.23 -6.33 -20.78
CA TYR A 152 3.72 -7.53 -20.10
C TYR A 152 2.59 -8.51 -19.77
N PHE A 153 1.42 -8.04 -19.33
CA PHE A 153 0.25 -8.87 -19.01
C PHE A 153 -0.68 -9.12 -20.21
N ASN A 154 -0.27 -8.73 -21.43
CA ASN A 154 -1.05 -8.90 -22.66
C ASN A 154 -2.50 -8.37 -22.54
N THR A 155 -2.67 -7.19 -21.93
CA THR A 155 -3.97 -6.52 -21.79
C THR A 155 -3.97 -5.18 -22.48
N SER A 156 -5.12 -4.79 -23.05
CA SER A 156 -5.37 -3.45 -23.60
C SER A 156 -6.08 -2.52 -22.62
N THR A 157 -6.48 -3.03 -21.45
CA THR A 157 -7.27 -2.27 -20.47
C THR A 157 -6.34 -1.50 -19.52
N ILE A 158 -6.35 -0.17 -19.64
CA ILE A 158 -5.65 0.73 -18.72
C ILE A 158 -6.67 1.76 -18.21
N LEU A 159 -6.86 1.80 -16.89
CA LEU A 159 -7.68 2.83 -16.25
C LEU A 159 -6.79 3.89 -15.61
N LYS A 160 -6.90 5.13 -16.07
CA LYS A 160 -6.20 6.28 -15.48
C LYS A 160 -7.15 7.02 -14.55
N ILE A 161 -6.84 7.00 -13.25
CA ILE A 161 -7.59 7.77 -12.25
C ILE A 161 -6.85 9.11 -12.08
N PRO A 162 -7.48 10.26 -12.41
CA PRO A 162 -6.84 11.55 -12.24
C PRO A 162 -6.55 11.79 -10.75
N GLY A 163 -5.31 12.13 -10.43
CA GLY A 163 -4.95 12.61 -9.10
C GLY A 163 -5.43 14.05 -8.92
N ARG A 164 -5.88 14.40 -7.71
CA ARG A 164 -5.98 15.79 -7.31
C ARG A 164 -4.61 16.21 -6.82
N GLN A 165 -3.94 17.08 -7.59
CA GLN A 165 -2.75 17.77 -7.13
C GLN A 165 -3.18 19.13 -6.58
N PHE A 166 -2.78 19.41 -5.36
CA PHE A 166 -2.85 20.76 -4.82
C PHE A 166 -1.52 21.46 -5.13
N PRO A 167 -1.53 22.76 -5.44
CA PRO A 167 -0.28 23.49 -5.68
C PRO A 167 0.61 23.40 -4.44
N VAL A 168 1.88 23.05 -4.65
CA VAL A 168 2.91 22.98 -3.61
C VAL A 168 3.97 24.02 -3.94
N THR A 169 4.25 24.92 -3.00
CA THR A 169 5.36 25.88 -3.10
C THR A 169 6.64 25.17 -2.66
N ILE A 170 7.68 25.22 -3.50
CA ILE A 170 8.98 24.62 -3.23
C ILE A 170 9.95 25.70 -2.79
N ASN A 171 10.54 25.55 -1.61
CA ASN A 171 11.58 26.43 -1.09
C ASN A 171 12.90 25.64 -0.97
N TYR A 172 14.00 26.29 -1.32
CA TYR A 172 15.35 25.72 -1.21
C TYR A 172 16.15 26.48 -0.15
N ALA A 173 17.02 25.78 0.56
CA ALA A 173 18.02 26.43 1.40
C ALA A 173 18.94 27.30 0.52
N SER A 174 19.31 28.49 1.01
CA SER A 174 20.20 29.40 0.28
C SER A 174 21.61 28.81 0.11
N GLU A 175 22.03 27.98 1.06
CA GLU A 175 23.33 27.31 1.07
C GLU A 175 23.20 25.85 1.53
N PRO A 176 24.13 24.95 1.13
CA PRO A 176 24.15 23.57 1.59
C PRO A 176 24.25 23.47 3.11
N GLN A 177 23.43 22.61 3.71
CA GLN A 177 23.42 22.37 5.16
C GLN A 177 24.25 21.13 5.48
N SER A 178 25.29 21.29 6.30
CA SER A 178 26.16 20.17 6.72
C SER A 178 25.51 19.28 7.77
N ASP A 179 24.66 19.87 8.64
CA ASP A 179 23.86 19.16 9.62
C ASP A 179 22.38 19.21 9.20
N TYR A 180 21.90 18.11 8.64
CA TYR A 180 20.53 18.03 8.16
C TYR A 180 19.51 17.88 9.30
N LEU A 181 19.92 17.38 10.47
CA LEU A 181 19.05 17.24 11.64
C LEU A 181 18.76 18.61 12.23
N ASP A 182 19.79 19.43 12.42
CA ASP A 182 19.65 20.81 12.89
C ASP A 182 18.84 21.67 11.89
N ALA A 183 19.13 21.53 10.60
CA ALA A 183 18.35 22.22 9.56
C ALA A 183 16.88 21.79 9.54
N ALA A 184 16.59 20.50 9.73
CA ALA A 184 15.23 19.97 9.80
C ALA A 184 14.48 20.49 11.04
N LEU A 185 15.13 20.52 12.21
CA LEU A 185 14.58 21.08 13.45
C LEU A 185 14.24 22.57 13.25
N THR A 186 15.23 23.35 12.80
CA THR A 186 15.08 24.79 12.60
C THR A 186 13.96 25.11 11.63
N THR A 187 13.92 24.42 10.48
CA THR A 187 12.87 24.61 9.47
C THR A 187 11.50 24.22 10.00
N THR A 188 11.40 23.12 10.75
CA THR A 188 10.14 22.66 11.35
C THR A 188 9.59 23.68 12.34
N MET A 189 10.44 24.21 13.22
CA MET A 189 10.06 25.23 14.19
C MET A 189 9.68 26.54 13.52
N GLN A 190 10.41 26.95 12.47
CA GLN A 190 10.06 28.13 11.69
C GLN A 190 8.69 27.99 11.03
N ILE A 191 8.40 26.85 10.40
CA ILE A 191 7.09 26.57 9.81
C ILE A 191 6.00 26.62 10.88
N HIS A 192 6.20 25.97 12.03
CA HIS A 192 5.24 25.98 13.14
C HIS A 192 4.93 27.39 13.66
N MET A 193 5.94 28.27 13.68
CA MET A 193 5.81 29.61 14.23
C MET A 193 5.21 30.61 13.24
N ASP A 194 5.59 30.51 11.96
CA ASP A 194 5.31 31.53 10.95
C ASP A 194 4.16 31.17 10.00
N GLN A 195 3.83 29.89 9.87
CA GLN A 195 2.78 29.43 8.96
C GLN A 195 1.44 29.22 9.67
N PRO A 196 0.31 29.26 8.92
CA PRO A 196 -1.00 28.89 9.46
C PRO A 196 -1.04 27.46 9.98
N LYS A 197 -2.06 27.16 10.79
CA LYS A 197 -2.29 25.81 11.34
C LYS A 197 -2.30 24.74 10.23
N GLY A 198 -1.55 23.66 10.48
CA GLY A 198 -1.48 22.47 9.64
C GLY A 198 -0.49 21.46 10.23
N ASP A 199 -0.41 20.28 9.62
CA ASP A 199 0.53 19.23 10.02
C ASP A 199 1.85 19.39 9.26
N ILE A 200 2.97 19.06 9.92
CA ILE A 200 4.31 19.07 9.31
C ILE A 200 4.79 17.62 9.18
N LEU A 201 5.21 17.23 7.97
CA LEU A 201 5.82 15.93 7.69
C LEU A 201 7.30 16.11 7.39
N VAL A 202 8.16 15.54 8.25
CA VAL A 202 9.61 15.55 8.09
C VAL A 202 10.09 14.17 7.65
N PHE A 203 10.95 14.12 6.62
CA PHE A 203 11.58 12.89 6.14
C PHE A 203 13.01 12.79 6.65
N LEU A 204 13.33 11.69 7.32
CA LEU A 204 14.65 11.40 7.88
C LEU A 204 15.13 10.00 7.45
N PRO A 205 16.45 9.75 7.42
CA PRO A 205 16.99 8.54 6.81
C PRO A 205 16.87 7.29 7.69
N GLY A 206 16.78 7.43 9.02
CA GLY A 206 16.74 6.31 9.96
C GLY A 206 15.90 6.56 11.20
N GLN A 207 15.63 5.47 11.94
CA GLN A 207 14.87 5.51 13.19
C GLN A 207 15.57 6.34 14.27
N GLU A 208 16.89 6.21 14.40
CA GLU A 208 17.68 6.97 15.38
C GLU A 208 17.53 8.47 15.17
N ASP A 209 17.67 8.94 13.93
CA ASP A 209 17.48 10.35 13.56
C ASP A 209 16.05 10.83 13.86
N ILE A 210 15.04 9.97 13.61
CA ILE A 210 13.63 10.28 13.90
C ILE A 210 13.43 10.49 15.40
N GLU A 211 13.93 9.59 16.24
CA GLU A 211 13.80 9.66 17.70
C GLU A 211 14.56 10.87 18.27
N ILE A 212 15.74 11.18 17.72
CA ILE A 212 16.51 12.37 18.10
C ILE A 212 15.73 13.64 17.76
N LEU A 213 15.23 13.77 16.53
CA LEU A 213 14.50 14.96 16.11
C LEU A 213 13.18 15.12 16.89
N GLU A 214 12.44 14.04 17.13
CA GLU A 214 11.22 14.03 17.94
C GLU A 214 11.49 14.61 19.34
N LYS A 215 12.55 14.12 20.00
CA LYS A 215 12.95 14.61 21.32
C LYS A 215 13.28 16.10 21.28
N LEU A 216 14.08 16.54 20.31
CA LEU A 216 14.44 17.96 20.16
C LEU A 216 13.22 18.84 19.94
N ILE A 217 12.29 18.44 19.07
CA ILE A 217 11.05 19.18 18.82
C ILE A 217 10.22 19.30 20.11
N ASN A 218 10.10 18.22 20.87
CA ASN A 218 9.35 18.22 22.14
C ASN A 218 10.00 19.15 23.18
N ASP A 219 11.33 19.08 23.33
CA ASP A 219 12.08 19.92 24.26
C ASP A 219 11.91 21.41 23.89
N TYR A 220 12.08 21.76 22.61
CA TYR A 220 11.85 23.12 22.13
C TYR A 220 10.39 23.56 22.25
N GLY A 221 9.44 22.67 22.00
CA GLY A 221 8.00 22.92 22.08
C GLY A 221 7.56 23.35 23.49
N THR A 222 8.21 22.84 24.53
CA THR A 222 7.94 23.25 25.93
C THR A 222 8.43 24.67 26.25
N SER A 223 9.41 25.17 25.49
CA SER A 223 10.01 26.50 25.65
C SER A 223 9.33 27.61 24.84
N LEU A 224 8.28 27.28 24.08
CA LEU A 224 7.57 28.24 23.23
C LEU A 224 6.78 29.29 24.03
N PRO A 225 6.66 30.53 23.52
CA PRO A 225 5.86 31.59 24.14
C PRO A 225 4.40 31.15 24.37
N PRO A 226 3.76 31.58 25.47
CA PRO A 226 2.43 31.12 25.89
C PRO A 226 1.30 31.44 24.89
N ASP A 227 1.53 32.39 24.01
CA ASP A 227 0.66 32.90 22.95
C ASP A 227 0.73 32.08 21.65
N LYS A 228 1.58 31.05 21.57
CA LYS A 228 1.68 30.12 20.45
C LYS A 228 1.08 28.76 20.80
N LEU A 229 0.58 28.06 19.78
CA LEU A 229 0.07 26.69 19.94
C LEU A 229 1.22 25.80 20.43
N LYS A 230 1.00 25.17 21.58
CA LYS A 230 1.90 24.12 22.06
C LYS A 230 1.94 23.00 21.04
N VAL A 231 3.11 22.42 20.86
CA VAL A 231 3.28 21.19 20.07
C VAL A 231 2.42 20.12 20.76
N ALA A 232 1.43 19.61 20.03
CA ALA A 232 0.55 18.55 20.52
C ALA A 232 1.12 17.20 20.09
N ASN A 233 1.20 16.26 21.03
CA ASN A 233 1.58 14.86 20.78
C ASN A 233 0.56 14.13 19.90
#